data_AF-A0A6P9AJR6-F1
#
_entry.id   AF-A0A6P9AJR6-F1
#
_cell.length_a   1.000
_cell.length_b   1.000
_cell.length_c   1.000
_cell.angle_alpha   90.00
_cell.angle_beta   90.00
_cell.angle_gamma   90.00
#
_symmetry.space_group_name_H-M   'P 1'
#
loop_
_entity.id
_entity.type
_entity.pdbx_description
1 polymer ?
#
loop_
_entity_poly.entity_id
_entity_poly.type
_entity_poly.pdbx_seq_one_letter_code
_entity_poly.pdbx_strand_id
1 'polypeptide(L)'
;MASSTAVPVGFHYETKYVVLNYLGLLSQEKPQEQPSLSTQDPSTFSQAVEKEILEKVKAEIEEELKHLDEEILEAFTTTGFDCHTSPVFSPANPETSIEDCLAHLGEKVFQELKEPIEKALEILLSKSVNYQEYKERTQEAASHASGWSKVLVPLVILQRFLVELSKRGQEPLGALVNFGVTYLEDYVADYIIQQGGWELYTSHNPNDTLLKNLFQKKKKEKKQARRTPRTTTTTTPANFNPGLQIFYARVLADTLS
;
A
#
# COMPACT_ATOMS: atom_id res chain seq x y z
N MET A 1 -14.07 -15.19 -28.80
CA MET A 1 -12.63 -14.85 -28.65
C MET A 1 -12.59 -13.44 -28.10
N ALA A 2 -12.28 -13.27 -26.83
CA ALA A 2 -12.08 -11.93 -26.27
C ALA A 2 -10.68 -11.47 -26.69
N SER A 3 -10.59 -10.33 -27.37
CA SER A 3 -9.32 -9.68 -27.66
C SER A 3 -8.67 -9.34 -26.32
N SER A 4 -7.54 -9.99 -26.02
CA SER A 4 -6.64 -9.55 -24.96
C SER A 4 -6.06 -8.21 -25.41
N THR A 5 -6.62 -7.10 -24.93
CA THR A 5 -5.99 -5.80 -25.07
C THR A 5 -4.75 -5.85 -24.21
N ALA A 6 -3.57 -5.80 -24.83
CA ALA A 6 -2.33 -5.68 -24.09
C ALA A 6 -2.45 -4.52 -23.12
N VAL A 7 -2.22 -4.81 -21.84
CA VAL A 7 -2.27 -3.83 -20.75
C VAL A 7 -1.30 -2.69 -21.10
N PRO A 8 -1.71 -1.41 -21.02
CA PRO A 8 -0.83 -0.29 -21.35
C PRO A 8 0.45 -0.38 -20.51
N VAL A 9 1.61 -0.11 -21.10
CA VAL A 9 2.90 -0.22 -20.40
C VAL A 9 2.94 0.64 -19.12
N GLY A 10 2.31 1.82 -19.14
CA GLY A 10 2.20 2.67 -17.94
C GLY A 10 1.45 2.02 -16.77
N PHE A 11 0.48 1.14 -17.06
CA PHE A 11 -0.27 0.43 -16.03
C PHE A 11 0.62 -0.54 -15.25
N HIS A 12 1.65 -1.10 -15.87
CA HIS A 12 2.62 -1.96 -15.18
C HIS A 12 3.33 -1.19 -14.07
N TYR A 13 3.90 -0.03 -14.40
CA TYR A 13 4.61 0.82 -13.45
C TYR A 13 3.69 1.33 -12.34
N GLU A 14 2.48 1.76 -12.68
CA GLU A 14 1.47 2.17 -11.69
C GLU A 14 1.10 1.02 -10.75
N THR A 15 0.91 -0.19 -11.28
CA THR A 15 0.57 -1.38 -10.48
C THR A 15 1.71 -1.75 -9.54
N LYS A 16 2.95 -1.76 -10.03
CA LYS A 16 4.14 -2.04 -9.21
C LYS A 16 4.31 -1.00 -8.11
N TYR A 17 4.11 0.28 -8.43
CA TYR A 17 4.12 1.37 -7.44
C TYR A 17 3.05 1.17 -6.36
N VAL A 18 1.80 0.84 -6.74
CA VAL A 18 0.71 0.62 -5.79
C VAL A 18 0.97 -0.60 -4.90
N VAL A 19 1.47 -1.71 -5.46
CA VAL A 19 1.84 -2.90 -4.70
C VAL A 19 2.91 -2.56 -3.66
N LEU A 20 4.00 -1.90 -4.07
CA LEU A 20 5.09 -1.51 -3.17
C LEU A 20 4.61 -0.58 -2.05
N ASN A 21 3.83 0.45 -2.39
CA ASN A 21 3.29 1.37 -1.40
C ASN A 21 2.33 0.69 -0.43
N TYR A 22 1.47 -0.21 -0.91
CA TYR A 22 0.57 -0.98 -0.05
C TYR A 22 1.36 -1.88 0.91
N LEU A 23 2.37 -2.59 0.41
CA LEU A 23 3.27 -3.42 1.23
C LEU A 23 4.08 -2.56 2.21
N GLY A 24 4.26 -1.27 1.97
CA GLY A 24 4.92 -0.34 2.89
C GLY A 24 4.06 0.08 4.10
N LEU A 25 2.75 -0.19 4.09
CA LEU A 25 1.81 0.25 5.13
C LEU A 25 1.89 -0.53 6.45
N LEU A 26 2.85 -1.45 6.56
CA LEU A 26 3.02 -2.38 7.68
C LEU A 26 3.20 -1.71 9.06
N SER A 27 3.64 -0.45 9.10
CA SER A 27 3.81 0.30 10.34
C SER A 27 2.50 0.88 10.93
N GLN A 28 1.36 0.79 10.22
CA GLN A 28 0.10 1.38 10.67
C GLN A 28 -0.79 0.44 11.50
N GLU A 29 -0.38 -0.82 11.72
CA GLU A 29 -1.03 -1.70 12.68
C GLU A 29 -0.80 -1.11 14.08
N LYS A 30 -1.72 -0.23 14.50
CA LYS A 30 -1.66 0.44 15.80
C LYS A 30 -1.45 -0.64 16.87
N PRO A 31 -0.47 -0.48 17.77
CA PRO A 31 -0.48 -1.21 19.02
C PRO A 31 -1.85 -0.98 19.64
N GLN A 32 -2.59 -2.06 19.82
CA GLN A 32 -3.84 -2.03 20.56
C GLN A 32 -3.53 -1.38 21.91
N GLU A 33 -4.06 -0.17 22.15
CA GLU A 33 -3.96 0.50 23.45
C GLU A 33 -4.72 -0.35 24.48
N GLN A 34 -4.06 -1.36 25.04
CA GLN A 34 -4.44 -1.95 26.31
C GLN A 34 -3.67 -1.19 27.41
N PRO A 35 -4.35 -0.58 28.38
CA PRO A 35 -3.69 0.03 29.52
C PRO A 35 -3.34 -1.06 30.52
N SER A 36 -2.07 -1.39 30.68
CA SER A 36 -1.62 -2.04 31.91
C SER A 36 -0.21 -1.62 32.29
N LEU A 37 -0.16 -0.93 33.42
CA LEU A 37 1.01 -0.65 34.21
C LEU A 37 1.77 -1.94 34.58
N SER A 38 3.10 -1.78 34.65
CA SER A 38 4.04 -2.53 35.48
C SER A 38 4.76 -3.75 34.89
N THR A 39 6.07 -3.73 35.21
CA THR A 39 7.03 -4.85 35.34
C THR A 39 7.85 -5.16 34.09
N GLN A 40 9.18 -5.15 34.27
CA GLN A 40 10.17 -5.46 33.25
C GLN A 40 9.98 -6.91 32.78
N ASP A 41 9.52 -7.10 31.54
CA ASP A 41 9.23 -8.42 30.96
C ASP A 41 10.02 -8.69 29.66
N PRO A 42 10.32 -9.98 29.35
CA PRO A 42 10.92 -10.43 28.08
C PRO A 42 10.10 -10.08 26.81
N SER A 43 8.89 -9.54 26.98
CA SER A 43 8.07 -8.93 25.93
C SER A 43 8.76 -7.78 25.19
N THR A 44 9.65 -7.05 25.87
CA THR A 44 10.39 -5.93 25.26
C THR A 44 11.37 -6.39 24.19
N PHE A 45 11.99 -7.58 24.37
CA PHE A 45 12.96 -8.12 23.41
C PHE A 45 12.25 -8.63 22.14
N SER A 46 11.12 -9.31 22.30
CA SER A 46 10.30 -9.78 21.16
C SER A 46 9.78 -8.60 20.32
N GLN A 47 9.35 -7.51 20.97
CA GLN A 47 8.87 -6.32 20.28
C GLN A 47 10.00 -5.55 19.56
N ALA A 48 11.21 -5.55 20.13
CA ALA A 48 12.38 -4.93 19.49
C ALA A 48 12.79 -5.67 18.22
N VAL A 49 12.79 -7.02 18.25
CA VAL A 49 13.09 -7.86 17.08
C VAL A 49 12.02 -7.71 15.99
N GLU A 50 10.73 -7.68 16.35
CA GLU A 50 9.65 -7.44 15.38
C GLU A 50 9.77 -6.06 14.71
N LYS A 51 10.14 -5.05 15.50
CA LYS A 51 10.38 -3.70 14.99
C LYS A 51 11.57 -3.67 14.03
N GLU A 52 12.67 -4.36 14.35
CA GLU A 52 13.84 -4.47 13.49
C GLU A 52 13.49 -5.15 12.14
N ILE A 53 12.72 -6.24 12.18
CA ILE A 53 12.25 -6.93 10.98
C ILE A 53 11.39 -6.00 10.11
N LEU A 54 10.50 -5.24 10.72
CA LEU A 54 9.64 -4.29 10.02
C LEU A 54 10.45 -3.12 9.41
N GLU A 55 11.44 -2.61 10.14
CA GLU A 55 12.36 -1.57 9.64
C GLU A 55 13.18 -2.07 8.45
N LYS A 56 13.62 -3.33 8.49
CA LYS A 56 14.30 -3.98 7.37
C LYS A 56 13.41 -4.10 6.13
N VAL A 57 12.20 -4.65 6.28
CA VAL A 57 11.24 -4.75 5.16
C VAL A 57 10.93 -3.37 4.57
N LYS A 58 10.81 -2.35 5.42
CA LYS A 58 10.62 -0.98 4.95
C LYS A 58 11.80 -0.47 4.11
N ALA A 59 13.04 -0.77 4.53
CA ALA A 59 14.23 -0.40 3.77
C ALA A 59 14.27 -1.12 2.41
N GLU A 60 13.94 -2.41 2.36
CA GLU A 60 13.83 -3.19 1.11
C GLU A 60 12.76 -2.60 0.18
N ILE A 61 11.60 -2.16 0.71
CA ILE A 61 10.56 -1.50 -0.09
C ILE A 61 11.04 -0.16 -0.66
N GLU A 62 11.79 0.63 0.12
CA GLU A 62 12.36 1.88 -0.37
C GLU A 62 13.40 1.64 -1.49
N GLU A 63 14.16 0.56 -1.40
CA GLU A 63 15.09 0.13 -2.45
C GLU A 63 14.36 -0.29 -3.72
N GLU A 64 13.32 -1.12 -3.61
CA GLU A 64 12.49 -1.53 -4.76
C GLU A 64 11.76 -0.33 -5.42
N LEU A 65 11.35 0.67 -4.63
CA LEU A 65 10.78 1.91 -5.17
C LEU A 65 11.83 2.73 -5.95
N LYS A 66 13.07 2.80 -5.48
CA LYS A 66 14.17 3.43 -6.25
C LYS A 66 14.47 2.68 -7.53
N HIS A 67 14.49 1.34 -7.48
CA HIS A 67 14.67 0.52 -8.67
C HIS A 67 13.51 0.72 -9.67
N LEU A 68 12.28 0.89 -9.20
CA LEU A 68 11.15 1.23 -10.07
C LEU A 68 11.34 2.58 -10.77
N ASP A 69 11.86 3.60 -10.08
CA ASP A 69 12.18 4.89 -10.71
C ASP A 69 13.23 4.73 -11.82
N GLU A 70 14.28 3.92 -11.57
CA GLU A 70 15.31 3.60 -12.58
C GLU A 70 14.71 2.85 -13.78
N GLU A 71 13.84 1.87 -13.53
CA GLU A 71 13.15 1.08 -14.57
C GLU A 71 12.27 1.98 -15.46
N ILE A 72 11.55 2.94 -14.86
CA ILE A 72 10.72 3.92 -15.58
C ILE A 72 11.61 4.83 -16.43
N LEU A 73 12.72 5.33 -15.89
CA LEU A 73 13.65 6.21 -16.60
C LEU A 73 14.28 5.51 -17.81
N GLU A 74 14.69 4.25 -17.66
CA GLU A 74 15.21 3.44 -18.76
C GLU A 74 14.13 3.23 -19.83
N ALA A 75 12.92 2.84 -19.40
CA ALA A 75 11.82 2.57 -20.31
C ALA A 75 11.29 3.81 -21.02
N PHE A 76 11.45 5.03 -20.47
CA PHE A 76 11.01 6.29 -21.09
C PHE A 76 11.54 6.42 -22.53
N THR A 77 12.80 6.06 -22.74
CA THR A 77 13.47 6.15 -24.06
C THR A 77 12.81 5.27 -25.13
N THR A 78 12.17 4.17 -24.72
CA THR A 78 11.58 3.16 -25.62
C THR A 78 10.06 3.27 -25.68
N THR A 79 9.42 3.62 -24.57
CA THR A 79 7.96 3.57 -24.38
C THR A 79 7.32 4.95 -24.41
N GLY A 80 8.08 6.01 -24.16
CA GLY A 80 7.58 7.37 -24.00
C GLY A 80 6.69 7.58 -22.77
N PHE A 81 6.66 6.63 -21.83
CA PHE A 81 5.84 6.74 -20.61
C PHE A 81 6.44 7.75 -19.62
N ASP A 82 5.74 8.86 -19.40
CA ASP A 82 6.13 9.92 -18.45
C ASP A 82 5.34 9.80 -17.14
N CYS A 83 6.02 9.38 -16.06
CA CYS A 83 5.41 9.25 -14.74
C CYS A 83 4.91 10.59 -14.16
N HIS A 84 5.42 11.74 -14.63
CA HIS A 84 4.93 13.05 -14.19
C HIS A 84 3.53 13.40 -14.71
N THR A 85 3.09 12.70 -15.76
CA THR A 85 1.73 12.82 -16.29
C THR A 85 0.75 11.83 -15.68
N SER A 86 1.26 10.79 -15.03
CA SER A 86 0.42 9.82 -14.31
C SER A 86 -0.01 10.39 -12.97
N PRO A 87 -1.32 10.45 -12.67
CA PRO A 87 -1.82 10.95 -11.40
C PRO A 87 -1.73 9.93 -10.27
N VAL A 88 -1.20 8.72 -10.53
CA VAL A 88 -0.77 7.77 -9.50
C VAL A 88 0.55 8.25 -8.89
N PHE A 89 1.51 8.66 -9.73
CA PHE A 89 2.81 9.18 -9.30
C PHE A 89 2.77 10.69 -8.96
N SER A 90 1.92 11.45 -9.66
CA SER A 90 1.78 12.91 -9.50
C SER A 90 0.31 13.29 -9.21
N PRO A 91 -0.22 12.94 -8.02
CA PRO A 91 -1.63 13.17 -7.69
C PRO A 91 -1.98 14.66 -7.64
N ALA A 92 -3.13 15.02 -8.21
CA ALA A 92 -3.60 16.41 -8.29
C ALA A 92 -3.86 17.08 -6.93
N ASN A 93 -4.00 16.28 -5.86
CA ASN A 93 -4.19 16.78 -4.50
C ASN A 93 -3.23 16.08 -3.52
N PRO A 94 -2.11 16.71 -3.13
CA PRO A 94 -1.11 16.11 -2.24
C PRO A 94 -1.63 15.90 -0.81
N GLU A 95 -2.76 16.51 -0.44
CA GLU A 95 -3.39 16.38 0.89
C GLU A 95 -4.15 15.05 1.09
N THR A 96 -4.41 14.31 0.00
CA THR A 96 -5.00 12.97 0.03
C THR A 96 -3.97 11.97 -0.45
N SER A 97 -3.19 11.46 0.51
CA SER A 97 -2.17 10.45 0.25
C SER A 97 -2.81 9.10 -0.11
N ILE A 98 -2.31 8.48 -1.18
CA ILE A 98 -2.80 7.18 -1.68
C ILE A 98 -2.61 6.08 -0.63
N GLU A 99 -1.53 6.18 0.14
CA GLU A 99 -1.17 5.33 1.27
C GLU A 99 -2.27 5.32 2.34
N ASP A 100 -2.78 6.50 2.68
CA ASP A 100 -3.85 6.70 3.67
C ASP A 100 -5.18 6.07 3.22
N CYS A 101 -5.49 6.15 1.92
CA CYS A 101 -6.65 5.50 1.31
C CYS A 101 -6.49 3.98 1.30
N LEU A 102 -5.30 3.50 0.93
CA LEU A 102 -4.97 2.08 0.78
C LEU A 102 -5.02 1.38 2.14
N ALA A 103 -4.47 2.01 3.17
CA ALA A 103 -4.47 1.49 4.53
C ALA A 103 -5.91 1.26 5.04
N HIS A 104 -6.78 2.24 4.89
CA HIS A 104 -8.13 2.12 5.42
C HIS A 104 -8.99 1.11 4.67
N LEU A 105 -8.91 1.12 3.33
CA LEU A 105 -9.68 0.19 2.52
C LEU A 105 -9.14 -1.24 2.64
N GLY A 106 -7.83 -1.42 2.72
CA GLY A 106 -7.18 -2.69 3.02
C GLY A 106 -7.63 -3.27 4.36
N GLU A 107 -7.57 -2.47 5.43
CA GLU A 107 -8.05 -2.88 6.76
C GLU A 107 -9.54 -3.26 6.74
N LYS A 108 -10.36 -2.47 6.05
CA LYS A 108 -11.78 -2.77 5.90
C LYS A 108 -12.01 -4.10 5.18
N VAL A 109 -11.33 -4.33 4.06
CA VAL A 109 -11.42 -5.58 3.29
C VAL A 109 -10.97 -6.75 4.13
N PHE A 110 -9.90 -6.58 4.93
CA PHE A 110 -9.46 -7.60 5.87
C PHE A 110 -10.55 -7.94 6.90
N GLN A 111 -11.20 -6.93 7.51
CA GLN A 111 -12.26 -7.17 8.49
C GLN A 111 -13.51 -7.83 7.86
N GLU A 112 -13.89 -7.45 6.65
CA GLU A 112 -15.06 -8.01 5.95
C GLU A 112 -14.82 -9.43 5.43
N LEU A 113 -13.58 -9.76 5.04
CA LEU A 113 -13.21 -11.04 4.44
C LEU A 113 -12.22 -11.83 5.31
N LYS A 114 -12.28 -11.61 6.62
CA LYS A 114 -11.30 -12.13 7.58
C LYS A 114 -11.08 -13.63 7.45
N GLU A 115 -12.16 -14.41 7.52
CA GLU A 115 -12.08 -15.88 7.48
C GLU A 115 -11.48 -16.41 6.15
N PRO A 116 -11.95 -15.99 4.95
CA PRO A 116 -11.31 -16.37 3.70
C PRO A 116 -9.82 -15.98 3.60
N ILE A 117 -9.44 -14.80 4.10
CA ILE A 117 -8.06 -14.31 4.05
C ILE A 117 -7.16 -15.08 5.02
N GLU A 118 -7.59 -15.29 6.27
CA GLU A 118 -6.82 -16.06 7.26
C GLU A 118 -6.62 -17.51 6.81
N LYS A 119 -7.65 -18.14 6.22
CA LYS A 119 -7.55 -19.48 5.63
C LYS A 119 -6.55 -19.52 4.47
N ALA A 120 -6.59 -18.53 3.58
CA ALA A 120 -5.61 -18.42 2.49
C ALA A 120 -4.19 -18.33 3.04
N LEU A 121 -3.96 -17.49 4.05
CA LEU A 121 -2.66 -17.31 4.69
C LEU A 121 -2.16 -18.57 5.38
N GLU A 122 -3.02 -19.29 6.11
CA GLU A 122 -2.66 -20.55 6.76
C GLU A 122 -2.10 -21.56 5.74
N ILE A 123 -2.78 -21.72 4.60
CA ILE A 123 -2.35 -22.63 3.55
C ILE A 123 -1.04 -22.14 2.91
N LEU A 124 -0.93 -20.85 2.59
CA LEU A 124 0.28 -20.28 1.98
C LEU A 124 1.51 -20.45 2.89
N LEU A 125 1.34 -20.20 4.19
CA LEU A 125 2.39 -20.33 5.20
C LEU A 125 2.78 -21.78 5.52
N SER A 126 1.93 -22.75 5.15
CA SER A 126 2.24 -24.17 5.27
C SER A 126 3.06 -24.73 4.10
N LYS A 127 3.20 -23.96 3.01
CA LYS A 127 3.87 -24.36 1.77
C LYS A 127 5.08 -23.46 1.49
N SER A 128 5.89 -23.84 0.49
CA SER A 128 6.94 -22.96 -0.03
C SER A 128 6.35 -21.76 -0.76
N VAL A 129 7.03 -20.61 -0.68
CA VAL A 129 6.65 -19.37 -1.39
C VAL A 129 6.61 -19.64 -2.90
N ASN A 130 5.40 -19.63 -3.48
CA ASN A 130 5.16 -19.99 -4.88
C ASN A 130 3.96 -19.21 -5.44
N TYR A 131 4.09 -18.71 -6.68
CA TYR A 131 3.07 -17.93 -7.35
C TYR A 131 1.77 -18.71 -7.55
N GLN A 132 1.86 -19.99 -7.93
CA GLN A 132 0.66 -20.78 -8.21
C GLN A 132 -0.21 -20.97 -6.96
N GLU A 133 0.42 -21.19 -5.80
CA GLU A 133 -0.27 -21.28 -4.52
C GLU A 133 -0.90 -19.93 -4.14
N TYR A 134 -0.12 -18.84 -4.26
CA TYR A 134 -0.61 -17.49 -4.04
C TYR A 134 -1.85 -17.18 -4.89
N LYS A 135 -1.78 -17.46 -6.19
CA LYS A 135 -2.85 -17.20 -7.16
C LYS A 135 -4.14 -17.93 -6.78
N GLU A 136 -4.07 -19.23 -6.54
CA GLU A 136 -5.26 -20.02 -6.23
C GLU A 136 -5.90 -19.57 -4.91
N ARG A 137 -5.10 -19.36 -3.85
CA ARG A 137 -5.62 -18.91 -2.56
C ARG A 137 -6.22 -17.50 -2.63
N THR A 138 -5.63 -16.63 -3.44
CA THR A 138 -6.16 -15.30 -3.71
C THR A 138 -7.49 -15.37 -4.47
N GLN A 139 -7.62 -16.24 -5.47
CA GLN A 139 -8.88 -16.41 -6.21
C GLN A 139 -10.00 -16.98 -5.33
N GLU A 140 -9.68 -17.95 -4.48
CA GLU A 140 -10.62 -18.50 -3.49
C GLU A 140 -11.11 -17.41 -2.54
N ALA A 141 -10.21 -16.63 -1.94
CA ALA A 141 -10.59 -15.52 -1.05
C ALA A 141 -11.39 -14.44 -1.79
N ALA A 142 -10.97 -14.08 -3.01
CA ALA A 142 -11.62 -13.05 -3.83
C ALA A 142 -13.01 -13.48 -4.36
N SER A 143 -13.34 -14.78 -4.34
CA SER A 143 -14.69 -15.26 -4.68
C SER A 143 -15.77 -14.75 -3.72
N HIS A 144 -15.38 -14.38 -2.50
CA HIS A 144 -16.23 -13.77 -1.48
C HIS A 144 -16.29 -12.23 -1.57
N ALA A 145 -15.49 -11.63 -2.45
CA ALA A 145 -15.41 -10.19 -2.62
C ALA A 145 -16.19 -9.71 -3.86
N SER A 146 -16.46 -8.41 -3.94
CA SER A 146 -16.99 -7.76 -5.15
C SER A 146 -16.38 -6.37 -5.34
N GLY A 147 -16.45 -5.84 -6.56
CA GLY A 147 -15.93 -4.52 -6.90
C GLY A 147 -14.46 -4.34 -6.49
N TRP A 148 -14.14 -3.19 -5.89
CA TRP A 148 -12.79 -2.86 -5.41
C TRP A 148 -12.26 -3.78 -4.32
N SER A 149 -13.11 -4.47 -3.56
CA SER A 149 -12.65 -5.46 -2.61
C SER A 149 -11.91 -6.62 -3.30
N LYS A 150 -12.29 -6.99 -4.53
CA LYS A 150 -11.55 -7.99 -5.32
C LYS A 150 -10.14 -7.53 -5.71
N VAL A 151 -9.96 -6.22 -5.88
CA VAL A 151 -8.65 -5.62 -6.18
C VAL A 151 -7.77 -5.59 -4.93
N LEU A 152 -8.36 -5.40 -3.75
CA LEU A 152 -7.61 -5.28 -2.49
C LEU A 152 -7.29 -6.63 -1.83
N VAL A 153 -8.10 -7.68 -2.03
CA VAL A 153 -7.80 -9.03 -1.52
C VAL A 153 -6.36 -9.50 -1.83
N PRO A 154 -5.86 -9.44 -3.08
CA PRO A 154 -4.47 -9.82 -3.37
C PRO A 154 -3.45 -9.01 -2.58
N LEU A 155 -3.67 -7.70 -2.40
CA LEU A 155 -2.78 -6.80 -1.67
C LEU A 155 -2.76 -7.11 -0.18
N VAL A 156 -3.95 -7.32 0.43
CA VAL A 156 -4.10 -7.68 1.85
C VAL A 156 -3.40 -9.01 2.15
N ILE A 157 -3.60 -10.03 1.30
CA ILE A 157 -2.95 -11.34 1.45
C ILE A 157 -1.43 -11.19 1.35
N LEU A 158 -0.90 -10.48 0.34
CA LEU A 158 0.55 -10.28 0.18
C LEU A 158 1.18 -9.59 1.38
N GLN A 159 0.54 -8.55 1.89
CA GLN A 159 1.06 -7.78 3.02
C GLN A 159 1.17 -8.64 4.28
N ARG A 160 0.12 -9.40 4.60
CA ARG A 160 0.13 -10.31 5.75
C ARG A 160 1.12 -11.46 5.54
N PHE A 161 1.23 -11.97 4.33
CA PHE A 161 2.17 -13.03 3.99
C PHE A 161 3.62 -12.56 4.11
N LEU A 162 3.94 -11.36 3.62
CA LEU A 162 5.23 -10.69 3.77
C LEU A 162 5.64 -10.62 5.24
N VAL A 163 4.77 -10.08 6.10
CA VAL A 163 5.04 -9.97 7.55
C VAL A 163 5.36 -11.32 8.18
N GLU A 164 4.52 -12.33 7.93
CA GLU A 164 4.68 -13.64 8.57
C GLU A 164 5.92 -14.40 8.07
N LEU A 165 6.30 -14.22 6.80
CA LEU A 165 7.54 -14.77 6.26
C LEU A 165 8.78 -14.03 6.79
N SER A 166 8.73 -12.70 6.88
CA SER A 166 9.83 -11.90 7.45
C SER A 166 10.05 -12.21 8.93
N LYS A 167 8.98 -12.46 9.70
CA LYS A 167 9.08 -12.98 11.08
C LYS A 167 9.78 -14.34 11.18
N ARG A 168 9.72 -15.14 10.12
CA ARG A 168 10.44 -16.42 10.01
C ARG A 168 11.89 -16.25 9.51
N GLY A 169 12.36 -15.01 9.36
CA GLY A 169 13.71 -14.69 8.89
C GLY A 169 13.89 -14.79 7.37
N GLN A 170 12.81 -14.85 6.60
CA GLN A 170 12.87 -14.87 5.13
C GLN A 170 12.88 -13.44 4.56
N GLU A 171 13.38 -13.30 3.33
CA GLU A 171 13.38 -12.04 2.56
C GLU A 171 12.54 -12.22 1.28
N PRO A 172 11.19 -12.29 1.39
CA PRO A 172 10.34 -12.68 0.26
C PRO A 172 9.92 -11.49 -0.62
N LEU A 173 10.34 -10.25 -0.31
CA LEU A 173 9.75 -9.03 -0.86
C LEU A 173 9.68 -9.04 -2.39
N GLY A 174 10.80 -9.21 -3.09
CA GLY A 174 10.84 -9.16 -4.55
C GLY A 174 9.93 -10.23 -5.20
N ALA A 175 9.86 -11.43 -4.62
CA ALA A 175 8.95 -12.47 -5.10
C ALA A 175 7.48 -12.08 -4.90
N LEU A 176 7.14 -11.51 -3.74
CA LEU A 176 5.77 -11.09 -3.41
C LEU A 176 5.32 -9.86 -4.22
N VAL A 177 6.22 -8.93 -4.51
CA VAL A 177 5.96 -7.81 -5.44
C VAL A 177 5.62 -8.37 -6.82
N ASN A 178 6.44 -9.28 -7.34
CA ASN A 178 6.18 -9.93 -8.64
C ASN A 178 4.86 -10.70 -8.64
N PHE A 179 4.51 -11.40 -7.55
CA PHE A 179 3.23 -12.09 -7.44
C PHE A 179 2.05 -11.12 -7.53
N GLY A 180 2.12 -9.99 -6.81
CA GLY A 180 1.07 -8.98 -6.81
C GLY A 180 0.90 -8.32 -8.17
N VAL A 181 1.98 -7.88 -8.79
CA VAL A 181 1.96 -7.25 -10.12
C VAL A 181 1.39 -8.22 -11.15
N THR A 182 1.95 -9.43 -11.25
CA THR A 182 1.48 -10.45 -12.21
C THR A 182 -0.01 -10.77 -12.01
N TYR A 183 -0.45 -10.97 -10.76
CA TYR A 183 -1.85 -11.27 -10.48
C TYR A 183 -2.80 -10.12 -10.87
N LEU A 184 -2.43 -8.88 -10.51
CA LEU A 184 -3.26 -7.72 -10.81
C LEU A 184 -3.34 -7.47 -12.32
N GLU A 185 -2.25 -7.66 -13.05
CA GLU A 185 -2.21 -7.54 -14.50
C GLU A 185 -3.05 -8.62 -15.20
N ASP A 186 -2.87 -9.88 -14.82
CA ASP A 186 -3.52 -11.01 -15.50
C ASP A 186 -5.02 -11.11 -15.21
N TYR A 187 -5.46 -10.76 -14.00
CA TYR A 187 -6.81 -11.07 -13.53
C TYR A 187 -7.66 -9.86 -13.15
N VAL A 188 -7.05 -8.69 -12.94
CA VAL A 188 -7.73 -7.53 -12.35
C VAL A 188 -7.60 -6.26 -13.20
N ALA A 189 -6.66 -6.22 -14.15
CA ALA A 189 -6.37 -5.05 -14.97
C ALA A 189 -7.60 -4.52 -15.72
N ASP A 190 -8.35 -5.40 -16.39
CA ASP A 190 -9.58 -5.02 -17.10
C ASP A 190 -10.55 -4.26 -16.20
N TYR A 191 -10.74 -4.73 -14.96
CA TYR A 191 -11.61 -4.07 -14.01
C TYR A 191 -11.04 -2.70 -13.61
N ILE A 192 -9.76 -2.62 -13.22
CA ILE A 192 -9.13 -1.38 -12.78
C ILE A 192 -9.17 -0.32 -13.89
N ILE A 193 -8.81 -0.71 -15.12
CA ILE A 193 -8.81 0.18 -16.29
C ILE A 193 -10.24 0.67 -16.59
N GLN A 194 -11.25 -0.22 -16.54
CA GLN A 194 -12.66 0.18 -16.71
C GLN A 194 -13.14 1.15 -15.63
N GLN A 195 -12.58 1.09 -14.42
CA GLN A 195 -12.88 2.04 -13.35
C GLN A 195 -12.11 3.38 -13.48
N GLY A 196 -11.32 3.58 -14.55
CA GLY A 196 -10.51 4.79 -14.74
C GLY A 196 -9.08 4.67 -14.23
N GLY A 197 -8.56 3.44 -14.13
CA GLY A 197 -7.19 3.18 -13.68
C GLY A 197 -7.04 3.26 -12.15
N TRP A 198 -5.78 3.28 -11.70
CA TRP A 198 -5.45 3.44 -10.28
C TRP A 198 -5.76 4.86 -9.76
N GLU A 199 -6.02 5.82 -10.65
CA GLU A 199 -6.36 7.22 -10.34
C GLU A 199 -7.67 7.39 -9.56
N LEU A 200 -8.62 6.45 -9.71
CA LEU A 200 -9.88 6.49 -8.96
C LEU A 200 -9.66 6.21 -7.46
N TYR A 201 -8.52 5.63 -7.11
CA TYR A 201 -8.09 5.46 -5.74
C TYR A 201 -7.61 6.79 -5.12
N THR A 202 -7.05 7.68 -5.94
CA THR A 202 -6.51 8.99 -5.52
C THR A 202 -7.53 10.13 -5.68
N SER A 203 -8.53 9.96 -6.55
CA SER A 203 -9.56 10.96 -6.82
C SER A 203 -10.98 10.39 -6.71
N HIS A 204 -11.75 10.93 -5.76
CA HIS A 204 -13.21 10.92 -5.67
C HIS A 204 -13.96 9.86 -6.52
N ASN A 205 -14.32 8.71 -5.94
CA ASN A 205 -15.42 7.89 -6.47
C ASN A 205 -16.77 8.37 -5.89
N PRO A 206 -17.66 8.99 -6.68
CA PRO A 206 -18.99 9.41 -6.21
C PRO A 206 -20.02 8.27 -6.18
N ASN A 207 -19.71 7.05 -6.60
CA ASN A 207 -20.63 5.90 -6.57
C ASN A 207 -20.26 4.83 -5.54
N ASP A 208 -19.07 4.90 -4.95
CA ASP A 208 -18.70 4.01 -3.87
C ASP A 208 -19.18 4.57 -2.51
N THR A 209 -20.21 3.93 -1.96
CA THR A 209 -20.74 4.23 -0.63
C THR A 209 -19.64 4.11 0.43
N LEU A 210 -18.61 3.29 0.19
CA LEU A 210 -17.50 3.08 1.11
C LEU A 210 -16.58 4.31 1.19
N LEU A 211 -16.21 4.92 0.06
CA LEU A 211 -15.41 6.16 0.04
C LEU A 211 -16.18 7.36 0.60
N LYS A 212 -17.47 7.49 0.30
CA LYS A 212 -18.34 8.53 0.90
C LYS A 212 -18.37 8.45 2.42
N ASN A 213 -18.53 7.24 2.98
CA ASN A 213 -18.57 7.03 4.42
C ASN A 213 -17.22 7.33 5.08
N LEU A 214 -16.12 6.95 4.43
CA LEU A 214 -14.75 7.25 4.84
C LEU A 214 -14.47 8.76 4.92
N PHE A 215 -14.76 9.51 3.85
CA PHE A 215 -14.57 10.94 3.82
C PHE A 215 -15.48 11.67 4.81
N GLN A 216 -16.73 11.20 4.98
CA GLN A 216 -17.62 11.74 6.01
C GLN A 216 -17.11 11.46 7.43
N LYS A 217 -16.52 10.28 7.67
CA LYS A 217 -15.90 9.92 8.96
C LYS A 217 -14.68 10.80 9.24
N LYS A 218 -13.72 10.92 8.31
CA LYS A 218 -12.56 11.82 8.48
C LYS A 218 -12.98 13.30 8.63
N LYS A 219 -14.01 13.75 7.92
CA LYS A 219 -14.58 15.10 8.08
C LYS A 219 -15.20 15.30 9.46
N LYS A 220 -15.89 14.30 10.01
CA LYS A 220 -16.43 14.32 11.38
C LYS A 220 -15.31 14.29 12.44
N GLU A 221 -14.29 13.45 12.27
CA GLU A 221 -13.13 13.36 13.17
C GLU A 221 -12.33 14.67 13.20
N LYS A 222 -12.04 15.30 12.04
CA LYS A 222 -11.42 16.64 11.98
C LYS A 222 -12.29 17.72 12.62
N LYS A 223 -13.62 17.62 12.52
CA LYS A 223 -14.56 18.56 13.16
C LYS A 223 -14.65 18.34 14.68
N GLN A 224 -14.44 17.11 15.15
CA GLN A 224 -14.38 16.75 16.57
C GLN A 224 -13.06 17.20 17.21
N ALA A 225 -11.93 17.01 16.51
CA ALA A 225 -10.60 17.45 16.95
C ALA A 225 -10.45 18.99 17.05
N ARG A 226 -11.28 19.75 16.32
CA ARG A 226 -11.36 21.21 16.45
C ARG A 226 -12.26 21.68 17.61
N ARG A 227 -12.98 20.79 18.30
CA ARG A 227 -13.90 21.12 19.41
C ARG A 227 -13.36 20.79 20.80
N THR A 228 -12.17 20.23 20.92
CA THR A 228 -11.45 20.12 22.20
C THR A 228 -10.78 21.46 22.55
N PRO A 229 -11.04 22.05 23.74
CA PRO A 229 -10.42 23.31 24.12
C PRO A 229 -8.90 23.15 24.29
N ARG A 230 -8.14 23.99 23.59
CA ARG A 230 -6.69 24.08 23.67
C ARG A 230 -6.32 24.84 24.94
N THR A 231 -5.86 24.15 25.99
CA THR A 231 -5.10 24.80 27.06
C THR A 231 -3.77 25.26 26.49
N THR A 232 -3.52 26.55 26.61
CA THR A 232 -2.36 27.27 26.09
C THR A 232 -1.10 26.95 26.88
N THR A 233 -0.08 26.42 26.23
CA THR A 233 1.32 26.64 26.62
C THR A 233 2.16 26.97 25.39
N THR A 234 2.79 28.13 25.47
CA THR A 234 3.74 28.71 24.54
C THR A 234 4.98 27.85 24.40
N THR A 235 5.34 27.42 23.19
CA THR A 235 6.72 27.08 22.79
C THR A 235 6.86 27.16 21.26
N THR A 236 7.80 28.01 20.83
CA THR A 236 8.63 28.05 19.62
C THR A 236 8.27 27.15 18.40
N PRO A 237 8.23 27.69 17.16
CA PRO A 237 8.05 26.88 15.97
C PRO A 237 9.41 26.35 15.48
N ALA A 238 9.68 25.06 15.69
CA ALA A 238 10.78 24.36 15.05
C ALA A 238 10.45 22.86 14.95
N ASN A 239 9.95 22.42 13.78
CA ASN A 239 10.37 21.21 13.07
C ASN A 239 9.45 20.97 11.88
N PHE A 240 9.86 21.51 10.73
CA PHE A 240 9.41 21.05 9.43
C PHE A 240 10.19 19.78 9.09
N ASN A 241 9.49 18.75 8.63
CA ASN A 241 10.04 17.45 8.28
C ASN A 241 11.06 17.57 7.12
N PRO A 242 12.35 17.31 7.32
CA PRO A 242 13.39 17.55 6.31
C PRO A 242 13.47 16.47 5.21
N GLY A 243 12.72 15.37 5.32
CA GLY A 243 12.79 14.25 4.36
C GLY A 243 12.15 14.51 3.00
N LEU A 244 11.14 15.38 2.94
CA LEU A 244 10.36 15.62 1.70
C LEU A 244 10.84 16.83 0.87
N GLN A 245 11.72 17.68 1.41
CA GLN A 245 12.27 18.82 0.65
C GLN A 245 13.55 18.47 -0.12
N ILE A 246 14.32 17.45 0.32
CA ILE A 246 15.59 17.10 -0.33
C ILE A 246 15.37 16.41 -1.68
N PHE A 247 14.25 15.71 -1.86
CA PHE A 247 13.91 15.08 -3.14
C PHE A 247 13.37 16.10 -4.17
N TYR A 248 12.48 17.02 -3.76
CA TYR A 248 11.94 18.05 -4.66
C TYR A 248 12.97 19.11 -5.08
N ALA A 249 13.94 19.45 -4.21
CA ALA A 249 14.96 20.45 -4.53
C ALA A 249 16.06 19.93 -5.47
N ARG A 250 16.27 18.61 -5.57
CA ARG A 250 17.35 18.05 -6.40
C ARG A 250 16.93 17.84 -7.86
N VAL A 251 15.66 17.55 -8.11
CA VAL A 251 15.12 17.37 -9.47
C VAL A 251 14.93 18.70 -10.21
N LEU A 252 14.62 19.79 -9.50
CA LEU A 252 14.50 21.14 -10.09
C LEU A 252 15.84 21.82 -10.40
N ALA A 253 16.96 21.31 -9.87
CA ALA A 253 18.29 21.88 -10.13
C ALA A 253 18.89 21.38 -11.46
N ASP A 254 18.54 20.17 -11.91
CA ASP A 254 19.11 19.56 -13.12
C ASP A 254 18.32 19.89 -14.40
N THR A 255 17.22 20.64 -14.30
CA THR A 255 16.45 21.12 -15.47
C THR A 255 16.81 22.54 -15.92
N LEU A 256 17.84 23.17 -15.31
CA LEU A 256 18.28 24.54 -15.63
C LEU A 256 19.82 24.69 -15.73
N SER A 257 20.54 23.70 -16.25
CA SER A 257 21.92 23.88 -16.75
C SER A 257 22.11 23.36 -18.16
#